data_AF-A0A9E6BSE2-F1
#
_entry.id   AF-A0A9E6BSE2-F1
#
_cell.length_a   1.000
_cell.length_b   1.000
_cell.length_c   1.000
_cell.angle_alpha   90.00
_cell.angle_beta   90.00
_cell.angle_gamma   90.00
#
_symmetry.space_group_name_H-M   'P 1'
#
loop_
_entity.id
_entity.type
_entity.pdbx_description
1 polymer ?
#
loop_
_entity_poly.entity_id
_entity_poly.type
_entity_poly.pdbx_seq_one_letter_code
_entity_poly.pdbx_strand_id
1 'polypeptide(L)'
;RQSMLGVPSLPAELPHSEDTIREIDLEIRRIIDEASQTAHEVLTNRRDVLDHMARELMEVEVMDADHLKRILDEHKTVPQIKPGTHAAPGAASAGEESSGPRPASPATGDGAESREPAEGA
;
A
#
# COMPACT_ATOMS: atom_id res chain seq x y z
N ARG A 1 -17.30 -12.89 -53.96
CA ARG A 1 -17.27 -13.63 -52.68
C ARG A 1 -16.11 -13.09 -51.87
N GLN A 2 -16.35 -12.06 -51.05
CA GLN A 2 -15.33 -11.39 -50.25
C GLN A 2 -15.07 -12.17 -48.96
N SER A 3 -13.79 -12.32 -48.64
CA SER A 3 -13.27 -12.90 -47.41
C SER A 3 -13.77 -12.08 -46.21
N MET A 4 -14.71 -12.63 -45.45
CA MET A 4 -15.23 -12.06 -44.21
C MET A 4 -14.42 -12.64 -43.04
N LEU A 5 -13.76 -11.75 -42.29
CA LEU A 5 -12.79 -11.98 -41.20
C LEU A 5 -11.33 -12.11 -41.63
N GLY A 6 -10.81 -11.01 -42.17
CA GLY A 6 -9.39 -10.69 -41.96
C GLY A 6 -9.21 -10.23 -40.52
N VAL A 7 -8.88 -11.14 -39.61
CA VAL A 7 -8.13 -10.75 -38.41
C VAL A 7 -6.79 -10.23 -38.96
N PRO A 8 -6.45 -8.95 -38.81
CA PRO A 8 -5.12 -8.51 -39.20
C PRO A 8 -4.15 -9.33 -38.37
N SER A 9 -3.25 -10.06 -39.05
CA SER A 9 -2.04 -10.55 -38.43
C SER A 9 -1.37 -9.31 -37.84
N LEU A 10 -1.50 -9.11 -36.53
CA LEU A 10 -0.67 -8.15 -35.82
C LEU A 10 0.77 -8.51 -36.17
N PRO A 11 1.63 -7.56 -36.57
CA PRO A 11 3.03 -7.86 -36.77
C PRO A 11 3.55 -8.52 -35.48
N ALA A 12 3.95 -9.77 -35.61
CA ALA A 12 4.50 -10.58 -34.53
C ALA A 12 5.93 -10.13 -34.27
N GLU A 13 6.11 -8.90 -33.83
CA GLU A 13 7.39 -8.35 -33.40
C GLU A 13 7.07 -7.06 -32.64
N LEU A 14 6.80 -7.20 -31.35
CA LEU A 14 6.98 -6.07 -30.43
C LEU A 14 8.44 -5.64 -30.58
N PRO A 15 8.74 -4.39 -31.00
CA PRO A 15 10.11 -3.93 -31.23
C PRO A 15 10.78 -3.61 -29.89
N HIS A 16 10.97 -4.65 -29.07
CA HIS A 16 11.56 -4.56 -27.74
C HIS A 16 12.70 -5.57 -27.67
N SER A 17 13.80 -5.18 -27.01
CA SER A 17 14.92 -6.10 -26.80
C SER A 17 14.47 -7.28 -25.94
N GLU A 18 15.13 -8.44 -26.10
CA GLU A 18 14.85 -9.63 -25.28
C GLU A 18 14.97 -9.32 -23.78
N ASP A 19 15.92 -8.46 -23.40
CA ASP A 19 16.07 -7.99 -22.02
C ASP A 19 14.86 -7.20 -21.53
N THR A 20 14.32 -6.28 -22.34
CA THR A 20 13.11 -5.52 -21.99
C THR A 20 11.88 -6.42 -21.89
N ILE A 21 11.74 -7.41 -22.78
CA ILE A 21 10.64 -8.38 -22.71
C ILE A 21 10.72 -9.20 -21.41
N ARG A 22 11.92 -9.66 -21.04
CA ARG A 22 12.13 -10.36 -19.77
C ARG A 22 11.76 -9.51 -18.55
N GLU A 23 12.15 -8.25 -18.55
CA GLU A 23 11.82 -7.31 -17.45
C GLU A 23 10.31 -7.11 -17.33
N ILE A 24 9.60 -6.97 -18.45
CA ILE A 24 8.14 -6.84 -18.48
C ILE A 24 7.48 -8.09 -17.88
N ASP A 25 7.89 -9.29 -18.29
CA ASP A 25 7.29 -10.53 -17.78
C ASP A 25 7.50 -10.71 -16.28
N LEU A 26 8.68 -10.33 -15.78
CA LEU A 26 8.97 -10.35 -14.34
C LEU A 26 8.07 -9.39 -13.58
N GLU A 27 7.86 -8.18 -14.10
CA GLU A 27 7.02 -7.18 -13.48
C GLU A 27 5.53 -7.58 -13.51
N ILE A 28 5.06 -8.16 -14.61
CA ILE A 28 3.71 -8.71 -14.70
C ILE A 28 3.50 -9.79 -13.63
N ARG A 29 4.46 -10.71 -13.48
CA ARG A 29 4.38 -11.75 -12.44
C ARG A 29 4.31 -11.14 -11.05
N ARG A 30 5.18 -10.17 -10.75
CA ARG A 30 5.20 -9.47 -9.46
C ARG A 30 3.84 -8.85 -9.12
N ILE A 31 3.23 -8.15 -10.09
CA ILE A 31 1.93 -7.50 -9.90
C ILE A 31 0.83 -8.53 -9.64
N ILE A 32 0.81 -9.64 -10.38
CA ILE A 32 -0.19 -10.71 -10.20
C ILE A 32 -0.02 -11.36 -8.83
N ASP A 33 1.21 -11.65 -8.42
CA ASP A 33 1.51 -12.27 -7.14
C ASP A 33 1.08 -11.36 -5.98
N GLU A 34 1.37 -10.06 -6.06
CA GLU A 34 0.95 -9.07 -5.06
C GLU A 34 -0.57 -8.91 -4.98
N ALA A 35 -1.24 -8.85 -6.12
CA ALA A 35 -2.70 -8.77 -6.17
C ALA A 35 -3.35 -10.04 -5.59
N SER A 36 -2.81 -11.21 -5.93
CA SER A 36 -3.27 -12.50 -5.42
C SER A 36 -3.08 -12.61 -3.91
N GLN A 37 -1.89 -12.23 -3.41
CA GLN A 37 -1.58 -12.22 -2.00
C GLN A 37 -2.50 -11.26 -1.24
N THR A 38 -2.71 -10.05 -1.76
CA THR A 38 -3.62 -9.06 -1.17
C THR A 38 -5.05 -9.59 -1.10
N ALA A 39 -5.54 -10.19 -2.18
CA ALA A 39 -6.87 -10.80 -2.21
C ALA A 39 -6.98 -11.94 -1.19
N HIS A 40 -5.97 -12.81 -1.12
CA HIS A 40 -5.93 -13.90 -0.17
C HIS A 40 -5.93 -13.39 1.28
N GLU A 41 -5.16 -12.36 1.60
CA GLU A 41 -5.16 -11.73 2.92
C GLU A 41 -6.51 -11.13 3.28
N VAL A 42 -7.14 -10.39 2.36
CA VAL A 42 -8.47 -9.80 2.60
C VAL A 42 -9.51 -10.90 2.87
N LEU A 43 -9.50 -11.97 2.09
CA LEU A 43 -10.42 -13.10 2.26
C LEU A 43 -10.14 -13.89 3.56
N THR A 44 -8.86 -14.07 3.92
CA THR A 44 -8.46 -14.79 5.13
C THR A 44 -8.79 -14.00 6.39
N ASN A 45 -8.51 -12.69 6.39
CA ASN A 45 -8.84 -11.80 7.51
C ASN A 45 -10.34 -11.65 7.73
N ARG A 46 -11.16 -11.90 6.70
CA ARG A 46 -12.62 -11.81 6.74
C ARG A 46 -13.29 -13.17 6.58
N ARG A 47 -12.65 -14.23 7.08
CA ARG A 47 -13.14 -15.60 6.91
C ARG A 47 -14.55 -15.82 7.44
N ASP A 48 -14.88 -15.20 8.57
CA ASP A 48 -16.21 -15.34 9.18
C ASP A 48 -17.33 -14.86 8.24
N VAL A 49 -17.10 -13.77 7.51
CA VAL A 49 -18.05 -13.22 6.52
C VAL A 49 -18.15 -14.16 5.33
N LEU A 50 -17.02 -14.69 4.88
CA LEU A 50 -16.98 -15.63 3.76
C LEU A 50 -17.75 -16.91 4.08
N ASP A 51 -17.57 -17.46 5.27
CA ASP A 51 -18.26 -18.66 5.72
C ASP A 51 -19.77 -18.40 5.92
N HIS A 52 -20.16 -17.19 6.36
CA HIS A 52 -21.57 -16.78 6.42
C HIS A 52 -22.19 -16.74 5.02
N MET A 53 -21.57 -16.01 4.09
CA MET A 53 -22.04 -15.93 2.71
C MET A 53 -22.12 -17.31 2.04
N ALA A 54 -21.15 -18.20 2.31
CA ALA A 54 -21.16 -19.55 1.78
C ALA A 54 -22.34 -20.37 2.30
N ARG A 55 -22.65 -20.32 3.62
CA ARG A 55 -23.82 -21.02 4.18
C ARG A 55 -25.12 -20.50 3.58
N GLU A 56 -25.23 -19.19 3.44
CA GLU A 56 -26.43 -18.56 2.92
C GLU A 56 -26.64 -18.89 1.44
N LEU A 57 -25.58 -18.87 0.62
CA LEU A 57 -25.65 -19.32 -0.78
C LEU A 57 -26.05 -20.79 -0.93
N MET A 58 -25.74 -21.64 0.06
CA MET A 58 -26.23 -23.03 0.04
C MET A 58 -27.76 -23.12 0.23
N GLU A 59 -28.39 -22.12 0.84
CA GLU A 59 -29.83 -22.06 1.04
C GLU A 59 -30.57 -21.34 -0.10
N VAL A 60 -30.04 -20.21 -0.55
CA VAL A 60 -30.73 -19.34 -1.53
C VAL A 60 -30.23 -19.49 -2.97
N GLU A 61 -29.10 -20.17 -3.20
CA GLU A 61 -28.40 -20.40 -4.49
C GLU A 61 -27.88 -19.13 -5.19
N VAL A 62 -28.60 -18.00 -5.09
CA VAL A 62 -28.27 -16.72 -5.72
C VAL A 62 -28.40 -15.59 -4.71
N MET A 63 -27.39 -14.72 -4.67
CA MET A 63 -27.36 -13.54 -3.81
C MET A 63 -27.27 -12.27 -4.68
N ASP A 64 -28.13 -11.29 -4.38
CA ASP A 64 -28.09 -9.98 -5.04
C ASP A 64 -27.08 -9.03 -4.37
N ALA A 65 -26.81 -7.90 -5.01
CA ALA A 65 -25.83 -6.94 -4.54
C ALA A 65 -26.24 -6.24 -3.22
N ASP A 66 -27.54 -6.02 -3.01
CA ASP A 66 -28.04 -5.37 -1.79
C ASP A 66 -27.95 -6.32 -0.60
N HIS A 67 -28.22 -7.60 -0.81
CA HIS A 67 -28.10 -8.67 0.16
C HIS A 67 -26.64 -8.85 0.58
N LEU A 68 -25.73 -8.95 -0.39
CA LEU A 68 -24.30 -8.99 -0.12
C LEU A 68 -23.86 -7.81 0.74
N LYS A 69 -24.30 -6.59 0.39
CA LYS A 69 -23.96 -5.38 1.13
C LYS A 69 -24.44 -5.42 2.58
N ARG A 70 -25.63 -5.95 2.85
CA ARG A 70 -26.16 -6.12 4.23
C ARG A 70 -25.25 -7.02 5.05
N ILE A 71 -24.89 -8.19 4.52
CA ILE A 71 -23.98 -9.14 5.20
C ILE A 71 -22.63 -8.47 5.48
N LEU A 72 -22.08 -7.75 4.50
CA LEU A 72 -20.81 -7.03 4.68
C LEU A 72 -20.90 -5.93 5.74
N ASP A 73 -22.03 -5.21 5.81
CA ASP A 73 -22.26 -4.14 6.78
C ASP A 73 -22.42 -4.68 8.21
N GLU A 74 -23.07 -5.83 8.37
CA GLU A 74 -23.27 -6.51 9.65
C GLU A 74 -21.95 -7.06 10.23
N HIS A 75 -21.05 -7.50 9.36
CA HIS A 75 -19.75 -8.04 9.75
C HIS A 75 -18.61 -6.99 9.74
N LYS A 76 -18.91 -5.69 9.81
CA LYS A 76 -17.89 -4.65 9.92
C LYS A 76 -17.14 -4.75 11.25
N THR A 77 -15.89 -5.23 11.21
CA THR A 77 -15.05 -5.47 12.39
C THR A 77 -14.40 -4.22 13.00
N VAL A 78 -14.71 -3.00 12.51
CA VAL A 78 -14.08 -1.75 12.99
C VAL A 78 -15.13 -0.68 13.28
N PRO A 79 -15.11 -0.04 14.47
CA PRO A 79 -15.89 1.17 14.70
C PRO A 79 -15.43 2.27 13.73
N GLN A 80 -16.34 2.74 12.90
CA GLN A 80 -16.12 3.88 12.01
C GLN A 80 -15.95 5.14 12.88
N ILE A 81 -14.70 5.48 13.24
CA ILE A 81 -14.39 6.80 13.80
C ILE A 81 -14.68 7.80 12.69
N LYS A 82 -15.82 8.49 12.79
CA LYS A 82 -16.12 9.63 11.93
C LYS A 82 -15.00 10.67 12.11
N PRO A 83 -14.48 11.28 11.03
CA PRO A 83 -13.47 12.33 11.15
C PRO A 83 -14.08 13.51 11.94
N GLY A 84 -13.59 13.69 13.17
CA GLY A 84 -14.13 14.65 14.14
C GLY A 84 -13.76 14.34 15.60
N THR A 85 -13.47 13.08 15.94
CA THR A 85 -13.02 12.71 17.29
C THR A 85 -11.49 12.79 17.39
N HIS A 86 -10.96 13.99 17.61
CA HIS A 86 -9.64 14.11 18.22
C HIS A 86 -9.78 13.79 19.71
N ALA A 87 -9.37 12.59 20.13
CA ALA A 87 -9.10 12.34 21.53
C ALA A 87 -7.82 13.12 21.90
N ALA A 88 -7.98 14.32 22.47
CA ALA A 88 -6.89 15.01 23.12
C ALA A 88 -6.58 14.31 24.45
N PRO A 89 -5.38 13.74 24.66
CA PRO A 89 -5.00 13.25 25.98
C PRO A 89 -4.29 14.38 26.71
N GLY A 90 -5.00 15.02 27.63
CA GLY A 90 -4.43 15.95 28.60
C GLY A 90 -4.96 15.65 30.01
N ALA A 91 -4.02 15.48 30.96
CA ALA A 91 -4.16 15.34 32.42
C ALA A 91 -4.72 14.00 32.94
N ALA A 92 -4.11 13.24 33.87
CA ALA A 92 -3.05 13.45 34.87
C ALA A 92 -2.47 12.06 35.27
N SER A 93 -1.18 11.83 35.57
CA SER A 93 -0.49 11.99 36.87
C SER A 93 0.91 11.33 36.70
N ALA A 94 2.05 12.03 36.75
CA ALA A 94 2.90 12.38 37.91
C ALA A 94 3.59 11.19 38.66
N GLY A 95 4.95 11.21 38.66
CA GLY A 95 5.90 10.35 39.40
C GLY A 95 6.54 9.26 38.51
N GLU A 96 7.85 9.08 38.31
CA GLU A 96 9.03 9.31 39.17
C GLU A 96 10.30 9.61 38.33
N GLU A 97 11.20 10.38 38.94
CA GLU A 97 12.50 10.81 38.45
C GLU A 97 13.60 9.76 38.75
N SER A 98 14.57 9.59 37.83
CA SER A 98 15.94 9.17 38.18
C SER A 98 16.95 9.46 37.04
N SER A 99 17.63 10.61 37.15
CA SER A 99 19.06 10.88 36.87
C SER A 99 19.79 9.94 35.87
N GLY A 100 20.16 10.34 34.64
CA GLY A 100 21.30 11.21 34.26
C GLY A 100 22.46 10.37 33.68
N PRO A 101 23.50 10.90 32.98
CA PRO A 101 23.70 12.21 32.39
C PRO A 101 24.08 12.19 30.87
N ARG A 102 24.05 13.38 30.27
CA ARG A 102 24.40 13.74 28.89
C ARG A 102 25.91 13.91 28.71
N PRO A 103 26.46 13.76 27.49
CA PRO A 103 27.53 14.66 27.08
C PRO A 103 27.16 15.46 25.81
N ALA A 104 27.59 16.71 25.86
CA ALA A 104 27.26 17.80 24.94
C ALA A 104 28.08 17.75 23.65
N SER A 105 27.48 18.26 22.57
CA SER A 105 28.20 18.67 21.35
C SER A 105 29.14 19.85 21.67
N PRO A 106 30.37 19.87 21.12
CA PRO A 106 31.17 21.08 21.12
C PRO A 106 30.79 21.96 19.93
N ALA A 107 30.23 23.13 20.22
CA ALA A 107 30.35 24.29 19.36
C ALA A 107 31.45 25.17 19.96
N THR A 108 32.53 25.40 19.21
CA THR A 108 33.47 26.50 19.47
C THR A 108 33.80 27.14 18.14
N GLY A 109 33.46 28.42 18.01
CA GLY A 109 33.86 29.27 16.90
C GLY A 109 35.07 30.13 17.23
N ASP A 110 35.37 31.00 16.26
CA ASP A 110 36.28 32.17 16.29
C ASP A 110 37.78 31.84 16.20
N GLY A 111 38.61 32.46 15.35
CA GLY A 111 38.46 33.58 14.42
C GLY A 111 39.84 33.92 13.79
N ALA A 112 39.83 34.70 12.70
CA ALA A 112 40.91 35.48 12.08
C ALA A 112 42.19 34.72 11.61
N GLU A 113 42.88 35.03 10.51
CA GLU A 113 43.35 36.32 10.02
C GLU A 113 44.07 36.12 8.65
N SER A 114 43.91 37.06 7.70
CA SER A 114 44.84 37.49 6.61
C SER A 114 45.46 36.44 5.64
N ARG A 115 45.69 36.65 4.33
CA ARG A 115 45.91 37.82 3.46
C ARG A 115 45.96 37.33 1.98
N GLU A 116 45.56 38.21 1.05
CA GLU A 116 45.55 38.21 -0.44
C GLU A 116 46.89 37.89 -1.21
N PRO A 117 46.99 38.00 -2.58
CA PRO A 117 46.13 37.55 -3.71
C PRO A 117 46.94 36.99 -4.94
N ALA A 118 46.26 36.87 -6.11
CA ALA A 118 46.74 36.78 -7.51
C ALA A 118 47.15 35.36 -8.02
N GLU A 119 46.97 34.95 -9.28
CA GLU A 119 46.88 35.69 -10.54
C GLU A 119 46.21 34.77 -11.59
N GLY A 120 45.33 35.32 -12.42
CA GLY A 120 44.77 34.63 -13.59
C GLY A 120 45.57 35.01 -14.84
N ALA A 121 45.85 34.03 -15.69
CA ALA A 121 46.31 34.17 -17.06
C ALA A 121 45.51 33.21 -17.94
#